data_AF-A0A3D6B2J3-F1
#
_entry.id   AF-A0A3D6B2J3-F1
#
_cell.length_a   1.000
_cell.length_b   1.000
_cell.length_c   1.000
_cell.angle_alpha   90.00
_cell.angle_beta   90.00
_cell.angle_gamma   90.00
#
_symmetry.space_group_name_H-M   'P 1'
#
loop_
_entity.id
_entity.type
_entity.pdbx_description
1 polymer ?
#
loop_
_entity_poly.entity_id
_entity_poly.type
_entity_poly.pdbx_seq_one_letter_code
_entity_poly.pdbx_strand_id
1 'polypeptide(L)'
;MDRERYIELIDKIIEEYFQTPEKERSLTKLYKKYGIKRQTLAKYIKAKGLPVINYTNIVKIDQTMFDVIDTEEKAYWLGFMYADGNIAKNEDKIEMNLSVGDLDHMNKFKKFLKSEAKTRLCDNHGSIICRFSVRNKHM
;
A
#
# COMPACT_ATOMS: atom_id res chain seq x y z
N MET A 1 -31.30 -16.06 -15.65
CA MET A 1 -31.26 -14.59 -15.62
C MET A 1 -31.08 -14.14 -17.05
N ASP A 2 -31.99 -13.30 -17.54
CA ASP A 2 -31.93 -12.81 -18.91
C ASP A 2 -30.72 -11.89 -19.10
N ARG A 3 -30.18 -11.81 -20.32
CA ARG A 3 -28.95 -11.05 -20.62
C ARG A 3 -29.12 -9.57 -20.30
N GLU A 4 -30.28 -9.01 -20.63
CA GLU A 4 -30.62 -7.62 -20.36
C GLU A 4 -30.64 -7.32 -18.86
N ARG A 5 -31.34 -8.14 -18.08
CA ARG A 5 -31.40 -8.01 -16.61
C ARG A 5 -30.03 -8.10 -15.94
N TYR A 6 -29.11 -8.88 -16.52
CA TYR A 6 -27.74 -8.96 -16.01
C TYR A 6 -26.94 -7.67 -16.25
N ILE A 7 -27.11 -7.06 -17.42
CA ILE A 7 -26.46 -5.79 -17.76
C ILE A 7 -26.99 -4.66 -16.88
N GLU A 8 -28.31 -4.56 -16.72
CA GLU A 8 -28.95 -3.60 -15.81
C GLU A 8 -28.43 -3.73 -14.37
N LEU A 9 -28.28 -4.97 -13.89
CA LEU A 9 -27.72 -5.22 -12.57
C LEU A 9 -26.27 -4.71 -12.45
N ILE A 10 -25.44 -4.94 -13.47
CA ILE A 10 -24.05 -4.46 -13.48
C ILE A 10 -24.00 -2.94 -13.49
N ASP A 11 -24.82 -2.28 -14.31
CA ASP A 11 -24.85 -0.82 -14.39
C ASP A 11 -25.27 -0.20 -13.06
N LYS A 12 -26.28 -0.76 -12.40
CA LYS A 12 -26.67 -0.36 -11.04
C LYS A 12 -25.53 -0.50 -10.02
N ILE A 13 -24.77 -1.60 -10.07
CA ILE A 13 -23.63 -1.81 -9.17
C ILE A 13 -22.52 -0.77 -9.43
N ILE A 14 -22.29 -0.41 -10.69
CA ILE A 14 -21.30 0.60 -11.06
C ILE A 14 -21.73 1.99 -10.61
N GLU A 15 -23.01 2.34 -10.74
CA GLU A 15 -23.56 3.60 -10.20
C GLU A 15 -23.40 3.68 -8.69
N GLU A 16 -23.71 2.61 -7.95
CA GLU A 16 -23.47 2.57 -6.50
C GLU A 16 -21.98 2.73 -6.15
N TYR A 17 -21.10 2.08 -6.91
CA TYR A 17 -19.66 2.25 -6.76
C TYR A 17 -19.23 3.71 -6.99
N PHE A 18 -19.85 4.39 -7.96
CA PHE A 18 -19.58 5.79 -8.28
C PHE A 18 -20.02 6.73 -7.16
N GLN A 19 -21.23 6.55 -6.64
CA GLN A 19 -21.78 7.37 -5.55
C GLN A 19 -21.05 7.15 -4.21
N THR A 20 -20.34 6.03 -4.05
CA THR A 20 -19.52 5.76 -2.86
C THR A 20 -18.25 6.62 -2.88
N PRO A 21 -17.91 7.33 -1.77
CA PRO A 21 -16.67 8.08 -1.64
C PRO A 21 -15.43 7.21 -1.90
N GLU A 22 -14.40 7.77 -2.55
CA GLU A 22 -13.19 7.04 -2.97
C GLU A 22 -12.60 6.16 -1.86
N LYS A 23 -12.42 6.73 -0.65
CA LYS A 23 -11.82 6.06 0.51
C LYS A 23 -12.64 4.88 1.05
N GLU A 24 -13.91 4.76 0.66
CA GLU A 24 -14.84 3.73 1.14
C GLU A 24 -15.20 2.69 0.08
N ARG A 25 -14.82 2.94 -1.18
CA ARG A 25 -15.04 2.04 -2.31
C ARG A 25 -14.41 0.68 -2.06
N SER A 26 -15.21 -0.37 -2.16
CA SER A 26 -14.74 -1.74 -1.96
C SER A 26 -15.50 -2.73 -2.83
N LEU A 27 -14.80 -3.34 -3.80
CA LEU A 27 -15.36 -4.42 -4.60
C LEU A 27 -15.75 -5.63 -3.75
N THR A 28 -15.12 -5.81 -2.59
CA THR A 28 -15.48 -6.87 -1.64
C THR A 28 -16.85 -6.60 -1.01
N LYS A 29 -17.17 -5.35 -0.67
CA LYS A 29 -18.51 -4.98 -0.19
C LYS A 29 -19.56 -5.25 -1.27
N LEU A 30 -19.29 -4.85 -2.52
CA LEU A 30 -20.21 -5.08 -3.64
C LEU A 30 -20.40 -6.57 -3.97
N TYR A 31 -19.32 -7.36 -3.94
CA TYR A 31 -19.40 -8.82 -4.08
C TYR A 31 -20.29 -9.44 -3.00
N LYS A 32 -20.14 -9.05 -1.73
CA LYS A 32 -20.98 -9.56 -0.64
C LYS A 32 -22.45 -9.16 -0.79
N LYS A 33 -22.71 -7.97 -1.33
CA LYS A 33 -24.07 -7.44 -1.51
C LYS A 33 -24.81 -8.05 -2.71
N TYR A 34 -24.11 -8.24 -3.83
CA TYR A 34 -24.71 -8.62 -5.11
C TYR A 34 -24.32 -10.00 -5.64
N GLY A 35 -23.33 -10.67 -5.02
CA GLY A 35 -22.82 -11.98 -5.45
C GLY A 35 -21.98 -11.95 -6.73
N ILE A 36 -21.76 -10.78 -7.34
CA ILE A 36 -20.97 -10.65 -8.58
C ILE A 36 -19.48 -10.63 -8.27
N LYS A 37 -18.73 -11.55 -8.89
CA LYS A 37 -17.28 -11.69 -8.68
C LYS A 37 -16.57 -10.35 -8.87
N ARG A 38 -15.66 -10.04 -7.93
CA ARG A 38 -14.82 -8.83 -7.92
C ARG A 38 -14.08 -8.59 -9.25
N GLN A 39 -13.61 -9.67 -9.88
CA GLN A 39 -12.89 -9.64 -11.16
C GLN A 39 -13.78 -9.13 -12.30
N THR A 40 -15.04 -9.57 -12.33
CA THR A 40 -16.04 -9.12 -13.30
C THR A 40 -16.30 -7.64 -13.12
N LEU A 41 -16.60 -7.20 -11.88
CA LEU A 41 -16.84 -5.79 -11.59
C LEU A 41 -15.64 -4.91 -11.95
N ALA A 42 -14.42 -5.34 -11.61
CA ALA A 42 -13.21 -4.61 -11.97
C ALA A 42 -13.03 -4.45 -13.49
N LYS A 43 -13.39 -5.48 -14.27
CA LYS A 43 -13.34 -5.42 -15.74
C LYS A 43 -14.30 -4.36 -16.29
N TYR A 44 -15.55 -4.34 -15.83
CA TYR A 44 -16.55 -3.36 -16.30
C TYR A 44 -16.23 -1.94 -15.84
N ILE A 45 -15.75 -1.75 -14.61
CA ILE A 45 -15.34 -0.43 -14.10
C ILE A 45 -14.17 0.12 -14.93
N LYS A 46 -13.16 -0.71 -15.22
CA LYS A 46 -12.03 -0.32 -16.07
C LYS A 46 -12.47 -0.01 -17.51
N ALA A 47 -13.42 -0.76 -18.05
CA ALA A 47 -13.96 -0.51 -19.39
C ALA A 47 -14.68 0.85 -19.49
N LYS A 48 -15.26 1.36 -18.39
CA LYS A 48 -15.80 2.73 -18.30
C LYS A 48 -14.72 3.80 -18.01
N GLY A 49 -13.44 3.44 -18.09
CA GLY A 49 -12.32 4.38 -17.94
C GLY A 49 -11.94 4.72 -16.49
N LEU A 50 -12.46 4.00 -15.50
CA LEU A 50 -12.21 4.31 -14.09
C LEU A 50 -11.07 3.46 -13.51
N PRO A 51 -10.19 4.07 -12.69
CA PRO A 51 -9.17 3.33 -11.97
C PRO A 51 -9.79 2.53 -10.82
N VAL A 52 -9.52 1.22 -10.81
CA VAL A 52 -9.81 0.37 -9.65
C VAL A 52 -8.60 0.42 -8.73
N ILE A 53 -8.62 1.33 -7.76
CA ILE A 53 -7.51 1.57 -6.84
C ILE A 53 -7.62 0.60 -5.67
N ASN A 54 -6.50 -0.04 -5.32
CA ASN A 54 -6.40 -0.83 -4.10
C ASN A 54 -5.89 0.05 -2.94
N TYR A 55 -6.82 0.67 -2.21
CA TYR A 55 -6.51 1.53 -1.07
C TYR A 55 -5.68 0.87 0.01
N THR A 56 -5.80 -0.45 0.21
CA THR A 56 -4.98 -1.15 1.22
C THR A 56 -3.50 -1.19 0.84
N ASN A 57 -3.18 -1.02 -0.44
CA ASN A 57 -1.81 -1.00 -0.95
C ASN A 57 -1.28 0.41 -1.14
N ILE A 58 -2.07 1.46 -0.86
CA ILE A 58 -1.56 2.83 -0.89
C ILE A 58 -0.62 2.98 0.30
N VAL A 59 0.67 3.08 -0.01
CA VAL A 59 1.68 3.36 1.00
C VAL A 59 1.60 4.85 1.32
N LYS A 60 1.31 5.15 2.59
CA LYS A 60 1.33 6.50 3.13
C LYS A 60 2.74 6.83 3.60
N ILE A 61 3.54 7.38 2.69
CA ILE A 61 4.90 7.88 2.90
C ILE A 61 5.11 9.11 2.03
N ASP A 62 6.11 9.92 2.37
CA ASP A 62 6.63 10.92 1.45
C ASP A 62 7.63 10.26 0.51
N GLN A 63 7.17 9.93 -0.70
CA GLN A 63 8.00 9.23 -1.68
C GLN A 63 9.12 10.11 -2.23
N THR A 64 9.01 11.44 -2.14
CA THR A 64 9.99 12.40 -2.68
C THR A 64 11.16 12.68 -1.74
N MET A 65 11.19 12.02 -0.57
CA MET A 65 12.14 12.30 0.50
C MET A 65 13.60 12.15 0.08
N PHE A 66 13.87 11.30 -0.92
CA PHE A 66 15.22 11.02 -1.43
C PHE A 66 15.48 11.57 -2.84
N ASP A 67 14.56 12.35 -3.43
CA ASP A 67 14.75 12.93 -4.78
C ASP A 67 15.93 13.91 -4.80
N VAL A 68 16.12 14.65 -3.71
CA VAL A 68 17.22 15.60 -3.51
C VAL A 68 17.75 15.45 -2.09
N ILE A 69 19.04 15.13 -1.96
CA ILE A 69 19.75 14.98 -0.69
C ILE A 69 20.48 16.30 -0.36
N ASP A 70 19.72 17.29 0.10
CA ASP A 70 20.17 18.66 0.39
C ASP A 70 20.34 18.94 1.89
N THR A 71 20.09 17.95 2.75
CA THR A 71 20.27 18.07 4.21
C THR A 71 21.10 16.93 4.77
N GLU A 72 21.81 17.19 5.87
CA GLU A 72 22.55 16.17 6.62
C GLU A 72 21.63 15.05 7.11
N GLU A 73 20.40 15.38 7.53
CA GLU A 73 19.41 14.39 7.96
C GLU A 73 19.03 13.42 6.82
N LYS A 74 18.81 13.94 5.60
CA LYS A 74 18.53 13.09 4.43
C LYS A 74 19.72 12.20 4.08
N ALA A 75 20.93 12.76 4.11
CA ALA A 75 22.16 12.00 3.84
C ALA A 75 22.38 10.90 4.89
N TYR A 76 22.12 11.21 6.17
CA TYR A 76 22.15 10.25 7.27
C TYR A 76 21.20 9.09 7.04
N TRP A 77 19.91 9.36 6.76
CA TRP A 77 18.93 8.30 6.56
C TRP A 77 19.17 7.48 5.29
N LEU A 78 19.71 8.10 4.24
CA LEU A 78 20.14 7.37 3.05
C LEU A 78 21.32 6.43 3.36
N GLY A 79 22.32 6.91 4.12
CA GLY A 79 23.43 6.08 4.58
C GLY A 79 22.99 4.93 5.48
N PHE A 80 22.05 5.21 6.38
CA PHE A 80 21.42 4.19 7.24
C PHE A 80 20.70 3.11 6.43
N MET A 81 19.89 3.52 5.44
CA MET A 81 19.26 2.58 4.52
C MET A 81 20.28 1.76 3.72
N TYR A 82 21.40 2.36 3.32
CA TYR A 82 22.44 1.67 2.58
C TYR A 82 23.18 0.63 3.45
N ALA A 83 23.37 0.90 4.74
CA ALA A 83 24.06 0.00 5.66
C ALA A 83 23.17 -1.16 6.13
N ASP A 84 21.96 -0.86 6.61
CA ASP A 84 21.10 -1.83 7.31
C ASP A 84 19.81 -2.19 6.54
N GLY A 85 19.56 -1.50 5.42
CA GLY A 85 18.38 -1.73 4.59
C GLY A 85 18.58 -2.81 3.53
N ASN A 86 17.45 -3.32 3.04
CA ASN A 86 17.40 -4.28 1.95
C ASN A 86 16.42 -3.81 0.87
N ILE A 87 16.90 -3.70 -0.36
CA ILE A 87 16.08 -3.37 -1.54
C ILE A 87 15.80 -4.66 -2.30
N ALA A 88 14.54 -5.10 -2.31
CA ALA A 88 14.14 -6.30 -3.02
C ALA A 88 14.06 -6.04 -4.52
N LYS A 89 14.95 -6.67 -5.29
CA LYS A 89 15.15 -6.46 -6.74
C LYS A 89 13.88 -6.54 -7.60
N ASN A 90 12.86 -7.28 -7.19
CA ASN A 90 11.67 -7.57 -8.01
C ASN A 90 10.35 -7.08 -7.39
N GLU A 91 10.38 -6.30 -6.29
CA GLU A 91 9.17 -5.99 -5.52
C GLU A 91 8.93 -4.50 -5.28
N ASP A 92 9.74 -3.61 -5.87
CA ASP A 92 9.75 -2.16 -5.60
C ASP A 92 9.70 -1.89 -4.09
N LYS A 93 10.46 -2.70 -3.31
CA LYS A 93 10.31 -2.84 -1.87
C LYS A 93 11.60 -2.54 -1.15
N ILE A 94 11.53 -1.63 -0.18
CA ILE A 94 12.57 -1.37 0.80
C ILE A 94 12.14 -2.02 2.11
N GLU A 95 13.06 -2.72 2.75
CA GLU A 95 12.84 -3.38 4.04
C GLU A 95 13.99 -3.08 5.00
N MET A 96 13.65 -2.72 6.24
CA MET A 96 14.58 -2.56 7.34
C MET A 96 14.26 -3.64 8.39
N ASN A 97 15.25 -4.40 8.82
CA ASN A 97 15.14 -5.38 9.89
C ASN A 97 16.18 -5.03 10.96
N LEU A 98 15.74 -4.47 12.09
CA LEU A 98 16.63 -4.08 13.18
C LEU A 98 16.32 -4.90 14.43
N SER A 99 17.24 -4.93 15.39
CA SER A 99 16.95 -5.47 16.72
C SER A 99 15.75 -4.75 17.35
N VAL A 100 14.97 -5.42 18.19
CA VAL A 100 13.89 -4.76 18.94
C VAL A 100 14.41 -3.62 19.84
N GLY A 101 15.69 -3.68 20.25
CA GLY A 101 16.35 -2.60 20.99
C GLY A 101 16.39 -1.28 20.21
N ASP A 102 16.44 -1.34 18.87
CA ASP A 102 16.51 -0.18 17.98
C ASP A 102 15.14 0.29 17.48
N LEU A 103 14.05 -0.15 18.13
CA LEU A 103 12.68 0.22 17.76
C LEU A 103 12.47 1.75 17.75
N ASP A 104 13.13 2.49 18.65
CA ASP A 104 13.10 3.95 18.63
C ASP A 104 13.72 4.53 17.36
N HIS A 105 14.85 3.97 16.92
CA HIS A 105 15.51 4.38 15.68
C HIS A 105 14.64 4.09 14.46
N MET A 106 13.98 2.92 14.44
CA MET A 106 12.97 2.58 13.43
C MET A 106 11.82 3.60 13.40
N ASN A 107 11.34 4.05 14.57
CA ASN A 107 10.27 5.05 14.65
C ASN A 107 10.73 6.44 14.18
N LYS A 108 11.98 6.83 14.46
CA LYS A 108 12.58 8.06 13.93
C LYS A 108 12.66 8.02 12.41
N PHE A 109 13.15 6.92 11.83
CA PHE A 109 13.20 6.72 10.39
C PHE A 109 11.81 6.81 9.74
N LYS A 110 10.81 6.16 10.34
CA LYS A 110 9.42 6.24 9.86
C LYS A 110 8.86 7.65 9.92
N LYS A 111 9.14 8.39 10.99
CA LYS A 111 8.72 9.79 11.13
C LYS A 111 9.36 10.65 10.05
N PHE A 112 10.65 10.44 9.78
CA PHE A 112 11.36 11.08 8.68
C PHE A 112 10.68 10.81 7.33
N LEU A 113 10.34 9.55 7.02
CA LEU A 113 9.59 9.18 5.82
C LEU A 113 8.11 9.59 5.81
N LYS A 114 7.63 10.25 6.88
CA LYS A 114 6.19 10.55 7.11
C LYS A 114 5.30 9.30 6.96
N SER A 115 5.79 8.16 7.45
CA SER A 115 5.12 6.87 7.30
C SER A 115 4.11 6.59 8.40
N GLU A 116 2.89 6.20 8.01
CA GLU A 116 1.88 5.64 8.94
C GLU A 116 1.94 4.11 9.05
N ALA A 117 2.85 3.44 8.31
CA ALA A 117 2.92 1.99 8.30
C ALA A 117 3.26 1.44 9.69
N LYS A 118 2.64 0.31 10.07
CA LYS A 118 2.94 -0.34 11.35
C LYS A 118 4.30 -1.05 11.28
N THR A 119 5.11 -0.89 12.32
CA THR A 119 6.30 -1.71 12.53
C THR A 119 5.84 -3.08 13.01
N ARG A 120 6.35 -4.16 12.42
CA ARG A 120 6.05 -5.53 12.82
C ARG A 120 7.14 -6.03 13.76
N LEU A 121 6.78 -6.73 14.82
CA LEU A 121 7.73 -7.49 15.63
C LEU A 121 7.75 -8.93 15.13
N CYS A 122 8.94 -9.51 14.94
CA CYS A 122 9.11 -10.86 14.43
C CYS A 122 10.19 -11.58 15.25
N ASP A 123 10.02 -12.88 15.46
CA ASP A 123 11.13 -13.72 15.92
C ASP A 123 12.05 -14.03 14.74
N ASN A 124 13.35 -13.90 14.97
CA ASN A 124 14.39 -14.29 14.03
C ASN A 124 15.43 -15.10 14.79
N HIS A 125 15.35 -16.43 14.69
CA HIS A 125 16.26 -17.37 15.33
C HIS A 125 16.43 -17.11 16.84
N GLY A 126 15.31 -16.86 17.55
CA GLY A 126 15.31 -16.61 19.00
C GLY A 126 15.62 -15.16 19.41
N SER A 127 15.83 -14.26 18.44
CA SER A 127 15.95 -12.82 18.67
C SER A 127 14.72 -12.09 18.14
N ILE A 128 14.14 -11.19 18.95
CA ILE A 128 13.04 -10.34 18.49
C ILE A 128 13.61 -9.19 17.67
N ILE A 129 13.14 -9.06 16.44
CA ILE A 129 13.47 -7.98 15.53
C ILE A 129 12.25 -7.09 15.26
N CYS A 130 12.49 -5.83 14.94
CA CYS A 130 11.49 -4.93 14.40
C CYS A 130 11.68 -4.79 12.89
N ARG A 131 10.61 -5.04 12.14
CA ARG A 131 10.56 -4.98 10.67
C ARG A 131 9.70 -3.81 10.22
N PHE A 132 10.29 -3.01 9.34
CA PHE A 132 9.58 -2.00 8.55
C PHE A 132 9.76 -2.34 7.07
N SER A 133 8.67 -2.26 6.30
CA SER A 133 8.75 -2.47 4.86
C SER A 133 7.77 -1.58 4.14
N VAL A 134 8.19 -1.07 2.99
CA VAL A 134 7.41 -0.18 2.14
C VAL A 134 7.59 -0.64 0.69
N ARG A 135 6.48 -0.63 -0.07
CA ARG A 135 6.51 -0.85 -1.51
C ARG A 135 6.13 0.42 -2.25
N ASN A 136 7.08 1.04 -2.94
CA ASN A 136 6.82 2.22 -3.75
C ASN A 136 7.79 2.22 -4.94
N LYS A 137 7.29 2.55 -6.13
CA LYS A 137 8.07 2.59 -7.38
C LYS A 137 8.93 3.83 -7.54
N HIS A 138 8.58 4.91 -6.84
CA HIS A 138 9.25 6.21 -6.94
C HIS A 138 10.47 6.28 -6.02
N MET A 139 10.39 5.68 -4.83
CA MET A 139 11.51 5.55 -3.90
C MET A 139 12.51 4.49 -4.37
#